data_AF-A0A3P7LLA5-F1
#
_entry.id   AF-A0A3P7LLA5-F1
#
_cell.length_a   1.000
_cell.length_b   1.000
_cell.length_c   1.000
_cell.angle_alpha   90.00
_cell.angle_beta   90.00
_cell.angle_gamma   90.00
#
_symmetry.space_group_name_H-M   'P 1'
#
loop_
_entity.id
_entity.type
_entity.pdbx_description
1 polymer ?
#
loop_
_entity_poly.entity_id
_entity_poly.type
_entity_poly.pdbx_seq_one_letter_code
_entity_poly.pdbx_strand_id
1 'polypeptide(L)'
;MLTKSCSYFSSFLRCPIQVIAVDPDAGKNGTVHYFLASQKSFTQAAGDASNNKDALKLVPLTGREGQLFELDRRRGTLSLKHGLSAVDVGQVFHLHIIASDMAASPLQTERVLAVQVDRSEPRGEAASRKWASAGFGAFGKNVSDSMINFFIIIFIVVAAFIISAVLLTAVCIVLRKPRRNANNPNIIRKFV
;
A
#
# COMPACT_ATOMS: atom_id res chain seq x y z
N MET A 1 1.47 10.45 -10.63
CA MET A 1 2.51 9.66 -11.32
C MET A 1 2.82 8.48 -10.42
N LEU A 2 2.56 7.25 -10.86
CA LEU A 2 2.90 6.03 -10.12
C LEU A 2 4.23 5.53 -10.68
N THR A 3 5.28 5.57 -9.86
CA THR A 3 6.63 5.09 -10.24
C THR A 3 6.88 3.76 -9.54
N LYS A 4 7.24 2.72 -10.31
CA LYS A 4 7.64 1.41 -9.77
C LYS A 4 9.02 1.05 -10.31
N SER A 5 9.96 0.79 -9.40
CA SER A 5 11.32 0.29 -9.73
C SER A 5 11.22 -1.21 -9.96
N CYS A 6 11.73 -1.71 -11.09
CA CYS A 6 11.78 -3.13 -11.35
C CYS A 6 13.24 -3.59 -11.49
N SER A 7 13.61 -4.53 -10.62
CA SER A 7 14.96 -5.05 -10.50
C SER A 7 15.25 -6.16 -11.51
N TYR A 8 16.36 -6.02 -12.24
CA TYR A 8 16.89 -7.00 -13.19
C TYR A 8 17.63 -8.11 -12.44
N PHE A 9 16.96 -9.23 -12.16
CA PHE A 9 17.65 -10.48 -11.83
C PHE A 9 16.80 -11.66 -12.30
N SER A 10 17.26 -12.34 -13.34
CA SER A 10 16.54 -13.39 -14.09
C SER A 10 15.41 -12.85 -14.99
N SER A 11 15.24 -13.51 -16.14
CA SER A 11 14.53 -13.16 -17.38
C SER A 11 13.03 -12.82 -17.27
N PHE A 12 12.51 -12.57 -16.08
CA PHE A 12 11.09 -12.38 -15.79
C PHE A 12 10.89 -11.26 -14.75
N LEU A 13 9.76 -10.54 -14.83
CA LEU A 13 9.31 -9.68 -13.73
C LEU A 13 9.06 -10.56 -12.51
N ARG A 14 9.97 -10.52 -11.54
CA ARG A 14 9.82 -11.29 -10.30
C ARG A 14 8.70 -10.76 -9.39
N CYS A 15 8.13 -9.60 -9.69
CA CYS A 15 6.88 -9.12 -9.11
C CYS A 15 5.94 -8.68 -10.24
N PRO A 16 4.80 -9.36 -10.46
CA PRO A 16 3.80 -8.89 -11.41
C PRO A 16 3.25 -7.54 -10.92
N ILE A 17 3.36 -6.51 -11.75
CA ILE A 17 2.71 -5.22 -11.49
C ILE A 17 1.26 -5.39 -11.90
N GLN A 18 0.33 -5.10 -10.99
CA GLN A 18 -1.10 -5.11 -11.30
C GLN A 18 -1.64 -3.69 -11.30
N VAL A 19 -2.35 -3.32 -12.37
CA VAL A 19 -3.16 -2.10 -12.43
C VAL A 19 -4.61 -2.45 -12.18
N ILE A 20 -5.29 -1.58 -11.42
CA ILE A 20 -6.69 -1.78 -11.02
C ILE A 20 -7.44 -0.47 -11.25
N ALA A 21 -8.56 -0.57 -11.92
CA ALA A 21 -9.60 0.44 -12.00
C ALA A 21 -10.91 -0.19 -11.51
N VAL A 22 -11.72 0.61 -10.85
CA VAL A 22 -12.98 0.17 -10.21
C VAL A 22 -14.11 0.94 -10.86
N ASP A 23 -15.10 0.20 -11.35
CA ASP A 23 -16.34 0.75 -11.89
C ASP A 23 -17.47 0.52 -10.86
N PRO A 24 -18.29 1.53 -10.56
CA PRO A 24 -19.37 1.39 -9.57
C PRO A 24 -20.57 0.58 -10.06
N ASP A 25 -20.71 0.34 -11.37
CA ASP A 25 -21.85 -0.39 -11.93
C ASP A 25 -21.74 -1.90 -11.68
N ALA A 26 -22.87 -2.60 -11.75
CA ALA A 26 -22.92 -4.05 -11.64
C ALA A 26 -22.97 -4.73 -13.02
N GLY A 27 -22.53 -5.99 -13.08
CA GLY A 27 -22.65 -6.83 -14.28
C GLY A 27 -21.67 -6.42 -15.39
N LYS A 28 -22.13 -6.49 -16.64
CA LYS A 28 -21.27 -6.19 -17.80
C LYS A 28 -20.78 -4.74 -17.79
N ASN A 29 -21.64 -3.78 -17.44
CA ASN A 29 -21.26 -2.37 -17.43
C ASN A 29 -20.14 -2.11 -16.41
N GLY A 30 -20.17 -2.75 -15.24
CA GLY A 30 -19.10 -2.66 -14.24
C GLY A 30 -17.84 -3.46 -14.55
N THR A 31 -17.79 -4.18 -15.68
CA THR A 31 -16.61 -4.97 -16.03
C THR A 31 -15.58 -4.07 -16.71
N VAL A 32 -14.39 -3.97 -16.13
CA VAL A 32 -13.30 -3.14 -16.66
C VAL A 32 -12.33 -3.95 -17.49
N HIS A 33 -11.98 -3.42 -18.66
CA HIS A 33 -10.93 -3.91 -19.53
C HIS A 33 -9.75 -2.96 -19.61
N TYR A 34 -8.54 -3.52 -19.58
CA TYR A 34 -7.29 -2.78 -19.62
C TYR A 34 -6.64 -2.87 -21.01
N PHE A 35 -6.05 -1.77 -21.46
CA PHE A 35 -5.37 -1.66 -22.73
C PHE A 35 -4.05 -0.91 -22.55
N LEU A 36 -2.99 -1.44 -23.16
CA LEU A 36 -1.71 -0.73 -23.27
C LEU A 36 -1.73 0.07 -24.58
N ALA A 37 -2.06 1.36 -24.49
CA ALA A 37 -2.24 2.23 -25.65
C ALA A 37 -0.90 2.61 -26.31
N SER A 38 0.13 2.86 -25.52
CA SER A 38 1.47 3.11 -26.03
C SER A 38 2.55 2.80 -24.99
N GLN A 39 3.76 2.57 -25.47
CA GLN A 39 4.96 2.44 -24.64
C GLN A 39 6.03 3.35 -25.23
N LYS A 40 6.72 4.12 -24.38
CA LYS A 40 7.83 4.97 -24.78
C LYS A 40 9.00 4.74 -23.84
N SER A 41 10.19 4.50 -24.38
CA SER A 41 11.44 4.41 -23.63
C SER A 41 12.13 5.75 -23.58
N PHE A 42 12.71 6.06 -22.43
CA PHE A 42 13.53 7.22 -22.19
C PHE A 42 14.85 6.79 -21.55
N THR A 43 15.92 7.52 -21.85
CA THR A 43 17.21 7.40 -21.17
C THR A 43 17.46 8.69 -20.40
N GLN A 44 18.03 8.58 -19.20
CA GLN A 44 18.53 9.75 -18.49
C GLN A 44 19.77 10.23 -19.23
N ALA A 45 19.75 11.45 -19.77
CA ALA A 45 20.93 12.02 -20.37
C ALA A 45 22.00 12.14 -19.26
N ALA A 46 23.17 11.54 -19.48
CA ALA A 46 24.34 11.82 -18.65
C ALA A 46 24.63 13.32 -18.80
N GLY A 47 24.26 14.09 -17.78
CA GLY A 47 24.37 15.54 -17.84
C GLY A 47 25.83 15.96 -17.87
N ASP A 48 26.27 16.53 -18.99
CA ASP A 48 27.28 17.58 -18.96
C ASP A 48 26.71 18.74 -18.11
N ALA A 49 27.57 19.32 -17.29
CA ALA A 49 27.26 20.14 -16.11
C ALA A 49 26.57 21.49 -16.40
N SER A 50 25.37 21.48 -17.00
CA SER A 50 24.56 22.67 -17.25
C SER A 50 23.09 22.43 -16.89
N ASN A 51 22.75 22.77 -15.65
CA ASN A 51 21.47 23.29 -15.14
C ASN A 51 20.12 22.57 -15.39
N ASN A 52 20.05 21.40 -16.04
CA ASN A 52 18.80 20.63 -16.10
C ASN A 52 19.04 19.13 -15.90
N LYS A 53 19.03 18.67 -14.64
CA LYS A 53 19.41 17.30 -14.24
C LYS A 53 18.37 16.21 -14.59
N ASP A 54 17.25 16.57 -15.22
CA ASP A 54 16.12 15.66 -15.47
C ASP A 54 15.69 15.58 -16.96
N ALA A 55 16.58 15.94 -17.89
CA ALA A 55 16.28 15.78 -19.31
C ALA A 55 16.25 14.29 -19.72
N LEU A 56 15.04 13.72 -19.80
CA LEU A 56 14.77 12.40 -20.36
C LEU A 56 14.85 12.45 -21.89
N LYS A 57 15.80 11.73 -22.49
CA LYS A 57 15.93 11.60 -23.94
C LYS A 57 15.09 10.42 -24.43
N LEU A 58 14.16 10.68 -25.34
CA LEU A 58 13.32 9.66 -25.97
C LEU A 58 14.22 8.69 -26.77
N VAL A 59 14.08 7.40 -26.49
CA VAL A 59 14.68 6.31 -27.27
C VAL A 59 13.58 5.76 -28.18
N PRO A 60 13.72 5.84 -29.51
CA PRO A 60 12.76 5.25 -30.43
C PRO A 60 12.70 3.72 -30.24
N LEU A 61 11.51 3.19 -29.97
CA LEU A 61 11.27 1.74 -29.97
C LEU A 61 11.06 1.30 -31.42
N THR A 62 12.04 0.62 -32.00
CA THR A 62 11.97 0.13 -33.38
C THR A 62 11.27 -1.23 -33.43
N GLY A 63 10.11 -1.29 -34.08
CA GLY A 63 9.40 -2.54 -34.39
C GLY A 63 8.59 -3.16 -33.24
N ARG A 64 7.94 -4.30 -33.52
CA ARG A 64 7.12 -5.08 -32.56
C ARG A 64 7.95 -5.73 -31.44
N GLU A 65 9.26 -5.79 -31.64
CA GLU A 65 10.26 -6.25 -30.67
C GLU A 65 10.60 -5.18 -29.63
N GLY A 66 10.39 -3.90 -29.94
CA GLY A 66 10.56 -2.80 -28.98
C GLY A 66 9.45 -2.74 -27.91
N GLN A 67 8.35 -3.47 -28.10
CA GLN A 67 7.30 -3.57 -27.10
C GLN A 67 7.66 -4.60 -26.03
N LEU A 68 8.32 -4.11 -24.99
CA LEU A 68 8.85 -4.93 -23.89
C LEU A 68 7.76 -5.39 -22.92
N PHE A 69 6.70 -4.60 -22.73
CA PHE A 69 5.63 -4.90 -21.78
C PHE A 69 4.35 -5.31 -22.48
N GLU A 70 3.63 -6.23 -21.84
CA GLU A 70 2.29 -6.66 -22.20
C GLU A 70 1.36 -6.50 -21.00
N LEU A 71 0.09 -6.19 -21.27
CA LEU A 71 -0.92 -5.97 -20.23
C LEU A 71 -2.10 -6.92 -20.45
N ASP A 72 -2.39 -7.74 -19.44
CA ASP A 72 -3.57 -8.61 -19.45
C ASP A 72 -4.84 -7.76 -19.39
N ARG A 73 -5.66 -7.86 -20.44
CA ARG A 73 -6.91 -7.10 -20.61
C ARG A 73 -7.91 -7.30 -19.48
N ARG A 74 -7.97 -8.48 -18.86
CA ARG A 74 -8.97 -8.80 -17.83
C ARG A 74 -8.41 -8.63 -16.42
N ARG A 75 -7.14 -9.00 -16.22
CA ARG A 75 -6.53 -9.03 -14.88
C ARG A 75 -5.81 -7.73 -14.52
N GLY A 76 -5.49 -6.90 -15.51
CA GLY A 76 -4.63 -5.73 -15.33
C GLY A 76 -3.21 -6.10 -14.96
N THR A 77 -2.78 -7.34 -15.21
CA THR A 77 -1.44 -7.82 -14.89
C THR A 77 -0.47 -7.40 -15.99
N LEU A 78 0.57 -6.65 -15.63
CA LEU A 78 1.65 -6.25 -16.51
C LEU A 78 2.75 -7.33 -16.48
N SER A 79 3.06 -7.88 -17.66
CA SER A 79 4.09 -8.88 -17.89
C SER A 79 5.16 -8.35 -18.85
N LEU A 80 6.32 -9.02 -18.87
CA LEU A 80 7.30 -8.83 -19.93
C LEU A 80 6.98 -9.77 -21.08
N LYS A 81 7.03 -9.25 -22.29
CA LYS A 81 6.84 -10.03 -23.51
C LYS A 81 8.11 -10.84 -23.85
N HIS A 82 9.28 -10.31 -23.50
CA HIS A 82 10.58 -10.94 -23.71
C HIS A 82 11.48 -10.65 -22.50
N GLY A 83 12.53 -11.46 -22.32
CA GLY A 83 13.50 -11.22 -21.25
C GLY A 83 14.19 -9.86 -21.41
N LEU A 84 14.40 -9.16 -20.31
CA LEU A 84 15.14 -7.91 -20.30
C LEU A 84 16.58 -8.15 -20.78
N SER A 85 17.11 -7.24 -21.59
CA SER A 85 18.49 -7.24 -22.09
C SER A 85 19.36 -6.23 -21.33
N ALA A 86 20.68 -6.31 -21.52
CA ALA A 86 21.61 -5.34 -20.94
C ALA A 86 21.41 -3.91 -21.47
N VAL A 87 20.79 -3.76 -22.64
CA VAL A 87 20.49 -2.48 -23.29
C VAL A 87 19.30 -1.78 -22.62
N ASP A 88 18.40 -2.54 -22.01
CA ASP A 88 17.21 -2.01 -21.33
C ASP A 88 17.55 -1.38 -19.98
N VAL A 89 18.70 -1.73 -19.40
CA VAL A 89 19.16 -1.20 -18.11
C VAL A 89 19.39 0.30 -18.19
N GLY A 90 18.85 1.04 -17.21
CA GLY A 90 18.95 2.50 -17.15
C GLY A 90 17.89 3.21 -17.99
N GLN A 91 17.07 2.47 -18.74
CA GLN A 91 15.92 3.03 -19.42
C GLN A 91 14.73 3.16 -18.48
N VAL A 92 13.94 4.21 -18.71
CA VAL A 92 12.64 4.46 -18.08
C VAL A 92 11.57 4.32 -19.14
N PHE A 93 10.66 3.38 -18.93
CA PHE A 93 9.53 3.13 -19.82
C PHE A 93 8.27 3.80 -19.29
N HIS A 94 7.68 4.68 -20.09
CA HIS A 94 6.36 5.23 -19.84
C HIS A 94 5.31 4.39 -20.58
N LEU A 95 4.45 3.75 -19.80
CA LEU A 95 3.38 2.88 -20.27
C LEU A 95 2.07 3.63 -20.15
N HIS A 96 1.40 3.83 -21.28
CA HIS A 96 0.11 4.48 -21.36
C HIS A 96 -0.99 3.45 -21.23
N ILE A 97 -1.64 3.43 -20.07
CA ILE A 97 -2.64 2.42 -19.72
C ILE A 97 -4.01 3.07 -19.75
N ILE A 98 -4.93 2.45 -20.49
CA ILE A 98 -6.34 2.82 -20.56
C ILE A 98 -7.15 1.73 -19.88
N ALA A 99 -8.04 2.12 -18.98
CA ALA A 99 -9.08 1.27 -18.43
C ALA A 99 -10.42 1.72 -19.03
N SER A 100 -11.15 0.80 -19.64
CA SER A 100 -12.46 1.04 -20.25
C SER A 100 -13.49 0.12 -19.61
N ASP A 101 -14.67 0.65 -19.30
CA ASP A 101 -15.82 -0.19 -18.96
C ASP A 101 -16.33 -0.97 -20.20
N MET A 102 -17.38 -1.77 -20.04
CA MET A 102 -18.06 -2.48 -21.14
C MET A 102 -19.52 -2.02 -21.36
N ALA A 103 -19.84 -0.76 -21.05
CA ALA A 103 -21.14 -0.19 -21.35
C ALA A 103 -21.35 -0.06 -22.88
N ALA A 104 -22.60 0.16 -23.31
CA ALA A 104 -22.91 0.39 -24.73
C ALA A 104 -22.27 1.68 -25.28
N SER A 105 -22.01 2.65 -24.40
CA SER A 105 -21.19 3.83 -24.66
C SER A 105 -20.06 3.83 -23.63
N PRO A 106 -18.90 3.24 -23.95
CA PRO A 106 -17.89 2.98 -22.94
C PRO A 106 -17.24 4.24 -22.39
N LEU A 107 -17.07 4.32 -21.07
CA LEU A 107 -16.23 5.33 -20.43
C LEU A 107 -14.83 4.80 -20.20
N GLN A 108 -13.85 5.69 -20.29
CA GLN A 108 -12.44 5.34 -20.21
C GLN A 108 -11.69 6.27 -19.28
N THR A 109 -10.73 5.72 -18.54
CA THR A 109 -9.76 6.46 -17.73
C THR A 109 -8.35 6.08 -18.16
N GLU A 110 -7.47 7.08 -18.18
CA GLU A 110 -6.11 6.94 -18.67
C GLU A 110 -5.07 7.30 -17.61
N ARG A 111 -3.99 6.51 -17.53
CA ARG A 111 -2.87 6.73 -16.62
C ARG A 111 -1.54 6.33 -17.25
N VAL A 112 -0.49 7.07 -16.88
CA VAL A 112 0.90 6.74 -17.23
C VAL A 112 1.57 6.04 -16.05
N LEU A 113 2.09 4.85 -16.31
CA LEU A 113 2.95 4.08 -15.39
C LEU A 113 4.41 4.22 -15.84
N ALA A 114 5.28 4.69 -14.96
CA ALA A 114 6.71 4.78 -15.21
C ALA A 114 7.43 3.56 -14.61
N VAL A 115 8.11 2.80 -15.46
CA VAL A 115 8.87 1.60 -15.10
C VAL A 115 10.35 1.87 -15.37
N GLN A 116 11.16 1.89 -14.32
CA GLN A 116 12.61 2.00 -14.44
C GLN A 116 13.24 0.62 -14.37
N VAL A 117 14.12 0.32 -15.32
CA VAL A 117 14.90 -0.92 -15.33
C VAL A 117 16.26 -0.65 -14.70
N ASP A 118 16.57 -1.34 -13.62
CA ASP A 118 17.84 -1.21 -12.90
C ASP A 118 18.51 -2.58 -12.69
N ARG A 119 19.82 -2.57 -12.36
CA ARG A 119 20.58 -3.78 -11.98
C ARG A 119 20.55 -4.06 -10.48
N SER A 120 19.63 -3.42 -9.75
CA SER A 120 19.59 -3.60 -8.30
C SER A 120 19.06 -4.99 -7.94
N GLU A 121 19.44 -5.50 -6.76
CA GLU A 121 18.81 -6.72 -6.24
C GLU A 121 17.32 -6.47 -5.98
N PRO A 122 16.44 -7.44 -6.28
CA PRO A 122 15.00 -7.31 -6.05
C PRO A 122 14.71 -6.99 -4.58
N ARG A 123 14.20 -5.79 -4.33
CA ARG A 123 13.87 -5.28 -2.99
C ARG A 123 12.79 -6.10 -2.26
N GLY A 124 12.07 -6.98 -2.97
CA GLY A 124 10.95 -7.77 -2.45
C GLY A 124 11.32 -8.81 -1.39
N GLU A 125 12.60 -9.20 -1.26
CA GLU A 125 13.00 -10.26 -0.31
C GLU A 125 13.92 -9.77 0.81
N ALA A 126 14.61 -8.64 0.62
CA ALA A 126 15.51 -8.08 1.62
C ALA A 126 14.79 -7.24 2.70
N ALA A 127 13.64 -6.62 2.37
CA ALA A 127 12.85 -5.87 3.34
C ALA A 127 12.11 -6.78 4.33
N SER A 128 11.65 -7.95 3.87
CA SER A 128 11.00 -8.96 4.74
C SER A 128 12.00 -9.59 5.73
N ARG A 129 13.27 -9.73 5.33
CA ARG A 129 14.31 -10.30 6.21
C ARG A 129 14.98 -9.29 7.16
N LYS A 130 15.05 -8.00 6.80
CA LYS A 130 15.74 -6.99 7.65
C LYS A 130 14.91 -6.46 8.81
N TRP A 131 13.59 -6.64 8.81
CA TRP A 131 12.75 -6.32 9.98
C TRP A 131 12.62 -7.50 10.96
N ALA A 132 13.05 -8.69 10.56
CA ALA A 132 13.03 -9.88 11.41
C ALA A 132 14.20 -9.93 12.42
N SER A 133 15.24 -9.10 12.26
CA SER A 133 16.43 -9.12 13.13
C SER A 133 16.52 -7.95 14.11
N ALA A 134 15.53 -7.05 14.16
CA ALA A 134 15.46 -5.98 15.16
C ALA A 134 14.38 -6.29 16.22
N GLY A 135 14.67 -7.27 17.06
CA GLY A 135 14.39 -7.21 18.50
C GLY A 135 12.97 -7.27 19.08
N PHE A 136 11.87 -7.25 18.32
CA PHE A 136 10.52 -7.22 18.96
C PHE A 136 9.38 -8.04 18.30
N GLY A 137 9.65 -8.82 17.25
CA GLY A 137 8.59 -9.46 16.41
C GLY A 137 8.53 -10.99 16.41
N ALA A 138 9.21 -11.68 17.33
CA ALA A 138 9.44 -13.13 17.25
C ALA A 138 8.21 -14.04 17.46
N PHE A 139 6.99 -13.51 17.66
CA PHE A 139 5.78 -14.31 17.89
C PHE A 139 4.78 -14.35 16.72
N GLY A 140 5.02 -13.62 15.62
CA GLY A 140 4.04 -13.39 14.55
C GLY A 140 4.29 -14.13 13.23
N LYS A 141 5.06 -15.23 13.21
CA LYS A 141 5.28 -15.99 11.97
C LYS A 141 4.03 -16.79 11.62
N ASN A 142 3.38 -16.40 10.51
CA ASN A 142 2.21 -17.02 9.84
C ASN A 142 0.83 -16.43 10.17
N VAL A 143 0.74 -15.13 10.44
CA VAL A 143 -0.55 -14.47 10.64
C VAL A 143 -1.02 -13.86 9.31
N SER A 144 -2.04 -14.45 8.69
CA SER A 144 -2.72 -13.87 7.51
C SER A 144 -3.22 -12.46 7.84
N ASP A 145 -3.29 -11.57 6.85
CA ASP A 145 -3.75 -10.17 7.03
C ASP A 145 -5.13 -10.09 7.74
N SER A 146 -5.98 -11.09 7.52
CA SER A 146 -7.26 -11.25 8.25
C SER A 146 -7.11 -11.51 9.74
N MET A 147 -6.07 -12.22 10.16
CA MET A 147 -5.80 -12.51 11.58
C MET A 147 -5.18 -11.32 12.30
N ILE A 148 -4.41 -10.46 11.62
CA ILE A 148 -3.91 -9.21 12.20
C ILE A 148 -5.09 -8.30 12.55
N ASN A 149 -6.03 -8.14 11.62
CA ASN A 149 -7.25 -7.37 11.86
C ASN A 149 -8.07 -7.94 13.03
N PHE A 150 -8.15 -9.26 13.17
CA PHE A 150 -8.81 -9.91 14.31
C PHE A 150 -8.14 -9.58 15.65
N PHE A 151 -6.82 -9.63 15.74
CA PHE A 151 -6.10 -9.27 16.97
C PHE A 151 -6.28 -7.79 17.32
N ILE A 152 -6.27 -6.90 16.34
CA ILE A 152 -6.54 -5.47 16.56
C ILE A 152 -7.91 -5.27 17.22
N ILE A 153 -8.95 -5.96 16.72
CA ILE A 153 -10.29 -5.88 17.30
C ILE A 153 -10.30 -6.39 18.74
N ILE A 154 -9.65 -7.53 19.03
CA ILE A 154 -9.57 -8.06 20.41
C ILE A 154 -8.91 -7.05 21.35
N PHE A 155 -7.78 -6.45 20.95
CA PHE A 155 -7.10 -5.47 21.79
C PHE A 155 -7.96 -4.24 22.09
N ILE A 156 -8.70 -3.74 21.09
CA ILE A 156 -9.62 -2.61 21.28
C ILE A 156 -10.73 -2.97 22.28
N VAL A 157 -11.32 -4.16 22.15
CA VAL A 157 -12.40 -4.63 23.05
C VAL A 157 -11.89 -4.80 24.48
N VAL A 158 -10.73 -5.41 24.68
CA VAL A 158 -10.14 -5.61 26.02
C VAL A 158 -9.79 -4.26 26.64
N ALA A 159 -9.17 -3.36 25.89
CA ALA A 159 -8.84 -2.02 26.37
C ALA A 159 -10.09 -1.23 26.78
N ALA A 160 -11.15 -1.26 25.96
CA ALA A 160 -12.41 -0.61 26.27
C ALA A 160 -13.06 -1.15 27.55
N PHE A 161 -13.00 -2.48 27.76
CA PHE A 161 -13.50 -3.09 28.98
C PHE A 161 -12.73 -2.65 30.22
N ILE A 162 -11.39 -2.62 30.15
CA ILE A 162 -10.54 -2.15 31.26
C ILE A 162 -10.84 -0.69 31.58
N ILE A 163 -10.92 0.18 30.57
CA ILE A 163 -11.24 1.61 30.75
C ILE A 163 -12.62 1.76 31.40
N SER A 164 -13.63 1.02 30.93
CA SER A 164 -14.98 1.03 31.51
C SER A 164 -14.97 0.62 32.98
N ALA A 165 -14.26 -0.46 33.33
CA ALA A 165 -14.13 -0.91 34.72
C ALA A 165 -13.45 0.13 35.62
N VAL A 166 -12.42 0.81 35.13
CA VAL A 166 -11.73 1.89 35.86
C VAL A 166 -12.65 3.10 36.06
N LEU A 167 -13.39 3.50 35.03
CA LEU A 167 -14.35 4.60 35.15
C LEU A 167 -15.50 4.27 36.10
N LEU A 168 -16.06 3.07 36.01
CA LEU A 168 -17.11 2.61 36.93
C LEU A 168 -16.60 2.56 38.37
N THR A 169 -15.40 2.05 38.62
CA THR A 169 -14.82 2.01 39.98
C THR A 169 -14.58 3.42 40.53
N ALA A 170 -14.05 4.34 39.72
CA ALA A 170 -13.87 5.74 40.11
C ALA A 170 -15.21 6.42 40.47
N VAL A 171 -16.23 6.27 39.63
CA VAL A 171 -17.58 6.81 39.91
C VAL A 171 -18.19 6.17 41.15
N CYS A 172 -18.06 4.85 41.33
CA CYS A 172 -18.53 4.16 42.53
C CYS A 172 -17.86 4.69 43.79
N ILE A 173 -16.56 5.01 43.77
CA ILE A 173 -15.84 5.59 44.91
C ILE A 173 -16.33 6.99 45.22
N VAL A 174 -16.53 7.83 44.19
CA VAL A 174 -17.02 9.21 44.36
C VAL A 174 -18.44 9.23 44.90
N LEU A 175 -19.33 8.37 44.41
CA LEU A 175 -20.72 8.25 44.89
C LEU A 175 -20.81 7.61 46.28
N ARG A 176 -19.84 6.76 46.66
CA ARG A 176 -19.74 6.18 48.00
C ARG A 176 -19.19 7.13 49.06
N LYS A 177 -18.88 8.40 48.74
CA LYS A 177 -18.48 9.41 49.74
C LYS A 177 -19.55 9.48 50.84
N PRO A 178 -19.32 8.90 52.03
CA PRO A 178 -20.36 8.77 53.03
C PRO A 178 -20.68 10.15 53.56
N ARG A 179 -21.97 10.48 53.64
CA ARG A 179 -22.49 11.53 54.51
C ARG A 179 -21.94 11.21 55.92
N ARG A 180 -20.90 11.93 56.35
CA ARG A 180 -20.30 11.79 57.68
C ARG A 180 -21.43 11.91 58.68
N ASN A 181 -21.66 10.82 59.38
CA ASN A 181 -22.58 10.70 60.50
C ASN A 181 -22.27 11.84 61.48
N ALA A 182 -23.19 12.78 61.64
CA ALA A 182 -23.11 13.82 62.65
C ALA A 182 -23.35 13.14 64.00
N ASN A 183 -22.31 12.51 64.55
CA ASN A 183 -22.24 12.16 65.95
C ASN A 183 -22.46 13.46 66.73
N ASN A 184 -23.61 13.55 67.37
CA ASN A 184 -24.03 14.64 68.23
C ASN A 184 -23.32 14.45 69.59
N PRO A 185 -22.31 15.25 69.98
CA PRO A 185 -21.84 15.27 71.34
C PRO A 185 -22.69 16.30 72.09
N ASN A 186 -23.87 15.90 72.56
CA ASN A 186 -24.61 16.75 73.49
C ASN A 186 -23.90 16.71 74.85
N ILE A 187 -23.16 17.79 75.03
CA ILE A 187 -22.42 18.28 76.18
C ILE A 187 -23.39 18.57 77.35
N ILE A 188 -23.06 17.97 78.51
CA ILE A 188 -23.20 18.48 79.90
C ILE A 188 -24.60 18.61 80.53
N ARG A 189 -24.81 17.92 81.67
CA ARG A 189 -25.01 18.54 83.01
C ARG A 189 -24.59 17.59 84.14
N LYS A 190 -23.48 17.94 84.83
CA LYS A 190 -23.32 17.71 86.27
C LYS A 190 -23.83 18.96 86.97
N PHE A 191 -24.72 18.82 87.94
CA PHE A 191 -24.83 19.76 89.07
C PHE A 191 -25.12 18.94 90.34
N VAL A 192 -24.32 19.25 91.36
CA VAL A 192 -24.55 18.96 92.78
C VAL A 192 -25.71 19.83 93.25
#